data_AF-A0A4V1ZW59-F1
#
_entry.id   AF-A0A4V1ZW59-F1
#
_cell.length_a   1.000
_cell.length_b   1.000
_cell.length_c   1.000
_cell.angle_alpha   90.00
_cell.angle_beta   90.00
_cell.angle_gamma   90.00
#
_symmetry.space_group_name_H-M   'P 1'
#
loop_
_entity.id
_entity.type
_entity.pdbx_description
1 polymer ?
#
loop_
_entity_poly.entity_id
_entity_poly.type
_entity_poly.pdbx_seq_one_letter_code
_entity_poly.pdbx_strand_id
1 'polypeptide(L)'
;FIERPVLSTVISILLVILGVLGLTKLPLQQFPDIAPPAVLVAAVYPGANAETVLRSVAPSLEESINGVENMSYMSSTASNDGTLAITVYFKQGTNPDQAAVNVQNRVTQATSQLPAEVVQQGITTTKQQNSLIGAVGIYTEDPKKYDQTFVANYAQINIIPEIKRISGIGSAVIFGGVKDYSMRVWLNPNQMATYKITPAEVTAAIQDKNLEAAPGKLGERSKEVFEYVIKYKGKLTKPEEYENIAIRANADGSVLHLKDVARVELGAYSYTSATHLNGKEGIGIGLIQLAGSNANEIQLAVDKVMEKASKDFPAGIKYNQFYRTKTALDESITQVEHTLIEAFILVFIVVFIFLQDFRSTLIPAIAVPVAILGTFFFMNLFGFSINLLTLFALVLAIGIVVDDAIVVVEAVHAKMEHEHLAPKVATTKAMHEITGAIISITLVMAAVFLPVGFMTGSTGIFYRQFAFTMAIAIVISAVNALTLSPALAALFLKSNHTATENIAGKRSFKEKFYAGFNSSFNTLTNRYIGGTRFLINHKWLSMGALALVVVATVFLVSTTKSGFIPTEDQGFVAISVSTPSGTSLNGTTKVLKQAEDKLRALPATRFVTAISG
;
A
#
# COMPACT_ATOMS: atom_id res chain seq x y z
N PHE A 1 -17.78 -35.66 -18.28
CA PHE A 1 -16.34 -35.73 -17.95
C PHE A 1 -15.88 -37.11 -17.48
N ILE A 2 -16.73 -37.92 -16.85
CA ILE A 2 -16.42 -39.31 -16.44
C ILE A 2 -15.93 -40.19 -17.62
N GLU A 3 -16.53 -40.08 -18.80
CA GLU A 3 -16.10 -40.84 -19.99
C GLU A 3 -14.92 -40.22 -20.75
N ARG A 4 -14.57 -38.96 -20.42
CA ARG A 4 -13.50 -38.19 -21.05
C ARG A 4 -12.58 -37.60 -19.97
N PRO A 5 -11.86 -38.44 -19.20
CA PRO A 5 -11.04 -37.97 -18.09
C PRO A 5 -9.93 -37.02 -18.56
N VAL A 6 -9.35 -37.26 -19.74
CA VAL A 6 -8.32 -36.40 -20.34
C VAL A 6 -8.80 -34.97 -20.51
N LEU A 7 -10.05 -34.76 -20.99
CA LEU A 7 -10.61 -33.42 -21.15
C LEU A 7 -10.72 -32.68 -19.81
N SER A 8 -11.13 -33.40 -18.76
CA SER A 8 -11.26 -32.82 -17.42
C SER A 8 -9.92 -32.40 -16.83
N THR A 9 -8.90 -33.26 -16.99
CA THR A 9 -7.54 -32.96 -16.54
C THR A 9 -6.95 -31.81 -17.33
N VAL A 10 -7.20 -31.71 -18.65
CA VAL A 10 -6.73 -30.59 -19.48
C VAL A 10 -7.34 -29.26 -19.03
N ILE A 11 -8.64 -29.20 -18.74
CA ILE A 11 -9.28 -27.98 -18.22
C ILE A 11 -8.64 -27.56 -16.89
N SER A 12 -8.40 -28.52 -16.00
CA SER A 12 -7.80 -28.27 -14.69
C SER A 12 -6.34 -27.79 -14.80
N ILE A 13 -5.55 -28.42 -15.67
CA ILE A 13 -4.18 -27.99 -15.97
C ILE A 13 -4.17 -26.58 -16.56
N LEU A 14 -5.09 -26.27 -17.48
CA LEU A 14 -5.20 -24.94 -18.06
C LEU A 14 -5.54 -23.89 -17.00
N LEU A 15 -6.47 -24.17 -16.09
CA LEU A 15 -6.78 -23.30 -14.96
C LEU A 15 -5.57 -23.09 -14.05
N VAL A 16 -4.81 -24.14 -13.76
CA VAL A 16 -3.56 -24.03 -12.98
C VAL A 16 -2.52 -23.18 -13.70
N ILE A 17 -2.28 -23.40 -14.99
CA ILE A 17 -1.31 -22.62 -15.77
C ILE A 17 -1.70 -21.15 -15.80
N LEU A 18 -2.97 -20.85 -16.12
CA LEU A 18 -3.49 -19.49 -16.13
C LEU A 18 -3.44 -18.85 -14.74
N GLY A 19 -3.70 -19.65 -13.70
CA GLY A 19 -3.61 -19.25 -12.30
C GLY A 19 -2.19 -18.86 -11.88
N VAL A 20 -1.20 -19.70 -12.21
CA VAL A 20 0.22 -19.42 -11.96
C VAL A 20 0.68 -18.18 -12.74
N LEU A 21 0.25 -18.02 -13.99
CA LEU A 21 0.53 -16.79 -14.74
C LEU A 21 -0.10 -15.55 -14.08
N GLY A 22 -1.33 -15.68 -13.56
CA GLY A 22 -1.99 -14.65 -12.75
C GLY A 22 -1.19 -14.30 -11.50
N LEU A 23 -0.79 -15.30 -10.73
CA LEU A 23 0.01 -15.17 -9.50
C LEU A 23 1.31 -14.38 -9.74
N THR A 24 2.00 -14.63 -10.86
CA THR A 24 3.25 -13.92 -11.20
C THR A 24 3.07 -12.47 -11.67
N LYS A 25 1.86 -12.09 -12.10
CA LYS A 25 1.58 -10.74 -12.66
C LYS A 25 0.83 -9.82 -11.69
N LEU A 26 0.13 -10.40 -10.72
CA LEU A 26 -0.66 -9.63 -9.77
C LEU A 26 0.25 -8.74 -8.90
N PRO A 27 -0.09 -7.45 -8.73
CA PRO A 27 0.68 -6.57 -7.85
C PRO A 27 0.50 -7.00 -6.39
N LEU A 28 1.58 -6.95 -5.62
CA LEU A 28 1.57 -7.18 -4.17
C LEU A 28 1.38 -5.84 -3.44
N GLN A 29 0.36 -5.79 -2.59
CA GLN A 29 -0.03 -4.61 -1.82
C GLN A 29 -0.54 -5.04 -0.43
N GLN A 30 -0.41 -4.19 0.58
CA GLN A 30 -0.94 -4.52 1.91
C GLN A 30 -2.48 -4.40 1.96
N PHE A 31 -2.99 -3.30 1.41
CA PHE A 31 -4.41 -3.01 1.26
C PHE A 31 -4.67 -2.45 -0.14
N PRO A 32 -5.88 -2.61 -0.68
CA PRO A 32 -6.28 -1.87 -1.88
C PRO A 32 -6.37 -0.37 -1.59
N ASP A 33 -6.22 0.45 -2.62
CA ASP A 33 -6.41 1.90 -2.52
C ASP A 33 -7.89 2.23 -2.21
N ILE A 34 -8.19 2.45 -0.92
CA ILE A 34 -9.54 2.75 -0.40
C ILE A 34 -9.84 4.25 -0.28
N ALA A 35 -8.79 5.09 -0.29
CA ALA A 35 -8.92 6.52 -0.14
C ALA A 35 -9.58 7.12 -1.40
N PRO A 36 -10.55 8.04 -1.25
CA PRO A 36 -11.07 8.77 -2.41
C PRO A 36 -9.92 9.50 -3.12
N PRO A 37 -9.95 9.60 -4.46
CA PRO A 37 -8.97 10.39 -5.19
C PRO A 37 -8.97 11.82 -4.66
N ALA A 38 -7.77 12.34 -4.41
CA ALA A 38 -7.61 13.71 -3.94
C ALA A 38 -6.49 14.40 -4.71
N VAL A 39 -6.62 15.71 -4.87
CA VAL A 39 -5.62 16.58 -5.50
C VAL A 39 -5.24 17.65 -4.50
N LEU A 40 -3.94 17.76 -4.21
CA LEU A 40 -3.36 18.78 -3.36
C LEU A 40 -2.87 19.94 -4.23
N VAL A 41 -3.41 21.12 -3.99
CA VAL A 41 -2.91 22.40 -4.49
C VAL A 41 -2.14 23.07 -3.36
N ALA A 42 -0.84 23.26 -3.55
CA ALA A 42 0.01 23.93 -2.57
C ALA A 42 0.55 25.25 -3.13
N ALA A 43 0.49 26.30 -2.33
CA ALA A 43 1.03 27.62 -2.61
C ALA A 43 1.80 28.15 -1.41
N VAL A 44 2.79 29.00 -1.65
CA VAL A 44 3.59 29.63 -0.60
C VAL A 44 3.57 31.14 -0.80
N TYR A 45 3.22 31.88 0.24
CA TYR A 45 3.33 33.33 0.31
C TYR A 45 4.39 33.71 1.35
N PRO A 46 5.67 33.88 0.93
CA PRO A 46 6.77 34.13 1.85
C PRO A 46 6.53 35.37 2.71
N GLY A 47 6.65 35.20 4.04
CA GLY A 47 6.49 36.28 5.01
C GLY A 47 5.04 36.61 5.41
N ALA A 48 4.05 35.97 4.79
CA ALA A 48 2.64 36.11 5.18
C ALA A 48 2.31 35.23 6.40
N ASN A 49 1.44 35.73 7.28
CA ASN A 49 0.82 34.90 8.32
C ASN A 49 -0.43 34.17 7.77
N ALA A 50 -0.98 33.24 8.55
CA ALA A 50 -2.14 32.43 8.11
C ALA A 50 -3.33 33.31 7.71
N GLU A 51 -3.59 34.40 8.43
CA GLU A 51 -4.70 35.33 8.12
C GLU A 51 -4.51 36.03 6.77
N THR A 52 -3.29 36.47 6.46
CA THR A 52 -2.98 37.11 5.17
C THR A 52 -3.12 36.11 4.02
N VAL A 53 -2.67 34.87 4.20
CA VAL A 53 -2.84 33.80 3.19
C VAL A 53 -4.33 33.50 2.96
N LEU A 54 -5.12 33.40 4.03
CA LEU A 54 -6.57 33.15 3.96
C LEU A 54 -7.35 34.28 3.31
N ARG A 55 -6.84 35.52 3.33
CA ARG A 55 -7.52 36.66 2.70
C ARG A 55 -7.05 36.92 1.26
N SER A 56 -5.77 36.69 0.98
CA SER A 56 -5.14 37.14 -0.27
C SER A 56 -4.91 36.04 -1.29
N VAL A 57 -4.90 34.76 -0.88
CA VAL A 57 -4.56 33.62 -1.76
C VAL A 57 -5.66 32.58 -1.78
N ALA A 58 -6.15 32.16 -0.61
CA ALA A 58 -7.13 31.08 -0.51
C ALA A 58 -8.44 31.34 -1.27
N PRO A 59 -9.10 32.52 -1.16
CA PRO A 59 -10.42 32.72 -1.76
C PRO A 59 -10.38 32.61 -3.29
N SER A 60 -9.37 33.22 -3.94
CA SER A 60 -9.21 33.18 -5.40
C SER A 60 -9.00 31.75 -5.93
N LEU A 61 -8.21 30.94 -5.20
CA LEU A 61 -8.00 29.54 -5.55
C LEU A 61 -9.24 28.69 -5.27
N GLU A 62 -9.86 28.82 -4.10
CA GLU A 62 -11.06 28.08 -3.70
C GLU A 62 -12.23 28.33 -4.66
N GLU A 63 -12.50 29.60 -4.99
CA GLU A 63 -13.59 29.98 -5.90
C GLU A 63 -13.36 29.42 -7.31
N SER A 64 -12.12 29.49 -7.81
CA SER A 64 -11.78 28.98 -9.14
C SER A 64 -11.83 27.45 -9.23
N ILE A 65 -11.37 26.77 -8.18
CA ILE A 65 -11.39 25.30 -8.04
C ILE A 65 -12.82 24.79 -7.84
N ASN A 66 -13.72 25.61 -7.27
CA ASN A 66 -15.10 25.21 -7.10
C ASN A 66 -15.79 24.92 -8.45
N GLY A 67 -16.55 23.83 -8.50
CA GLY A 67 -17.19 23.37 -9.73
C GLY A 67 -16.30 22.56 -10.68
N VAL A 68 -15.15 22.04 -10.22
CA VAL A 68 -14.47 20.95 -10.93
C VAL A 68 -15.37 19.71 -10.93
N GLU A 69 -15.44 19.03 -12.08
CA GLU A 69 -16.27 17.85 -12.27
C GLU A 69 -15.93 16.74 -11.25
N ASN A 70 -16.96 16.08 -10.72
CA ASN A 70 -16.85 14.99 -9.74
C ASN A 70 -16.18 15.37 -8.41
N MET A 71 -16.01 16.67 -8.11
CA MET A 71 -15.62 17.13 -6.77
C MET A 71 -16.70 16.73 -5.74
N SER A 72 -16.25 16.29 -4.57
CA SER A 72 -17.09 15.98 -3.41
C SER A 72 -17.05 17.12 -2.41
N TYR A 73 -15.86 17.43 -1.90
CA TYR A 73 -15.61 18.55 -0.99
C TYR A 73 -14.16 19.00 -1.14
N MET A 74 -13.84 20.18 -0.61
CA MET A 74 -12.47 20.67 -0.49
C MET A 74 -12.17 21.05 0.96
N SER A 75 -10.92 20.95 1.36
CA SER A 75 -10.42 21.40 2.65
C SER A 75 -9.19 22.27 2.40
N SER A 76 -9.18 23.47 2.96
CA SER A 76 -8.04 24.38 2.90
C SER A 76 -7.41 24.54 4.27
N THR A 77 -6.09 24.65 4.30
CA THR A 77 -5.31 24.89 5.52
C THR A 77 -4.24 25.91 5.20
N ALA A 78 -4.28 27.03 5.91
CA ALA A 78 -3.27 28.08 5.84
C ALA A 78 -2.49 28.12 7.15
N SER A 79 -1.17 28.24 7.04
CA SER A 79 -0.26 28.20 8.18
C SER A 79 0.49 29.53 8.33
N ASN A 80 1.01 29.78 9.53
CA ASN A 80 1.75 31.00 9.86
C ASN A 80 3.16 31.08 9.24
N ASP A 81 3.57 30.05 8.51
CA ASP A 81 4.79 30.03 7.68
C ASP A 81 4.51 30.52 6.24
N GLY A 82 3.28 30.98 5.96
CA GLY A 82 2.87 31.46 4.65
C GLY A 82 2.43 30.36 3.69
N THR A 83 2.35 29.10 4.14
CA THR A 83 1.91 27.98 3.30
C THR A 83 0.38 27.89 3.24
N LEU A 84 -0.13 27.52 2.07
CA LEU A 84 -1.52 27.17 1.81
C LEU A 84 -1.57 25.79 1.18
N ALA A 85 -2.34 24.90 1.77
CA ALA A 85 -2.65 23.58 1.24
C ALA A 85 -4.16 23.47 1.03
N ILE A 86 -4.60 23.30 -0.22
CA ILE A 86 -5.99 23.02 -0.57
C ILE A 86 -6.05 21.57 -1.07
N THR A 87 -6.70 20.70 -0.32
CA THR A 87 -6.98 19.32 -0.72
C THR A 87 -8.39 19.24 -1.27
N VAL A 88 -8.51 18.88 -2.55
CA VAL A 88 -9.78 18.67 -3.25
C VAL A 88 -10.06 17.17 -3.29
N TYR A 89 -11.17 16.75 -2.70
CA TYR A 89 -11.60 15.35 -2.66
C TYR A 89 -12.63 15.08 -3.75
N PHE A 90 -12.45 13.97 -4.47
CA PHE A 90 -13.32 13.57 -5.58
C PHE A 90 -14.19 12.38 -5.21
N LYS A 91 -15.26 12.19 -5.97
CA LYS A 91 -16.09 10.98 -5.89
C LYS A 91 -15.24 9.75 -6.26
N GLN A 92 -15.62 8.63 -5.68
CA GLN A 92 -14.94 7.36 -5.93
C GLN A 92 -15.12 6.93 -7.40
N GLY A 93 -14.06 6.44 -8.05
CA GLY A 93 -14.05 6.09 -9.47
C GLY A 93 -13.63 7.23 -10.42
N THR A 94 -13.47 8.46 -9.92
CA THR A 94 -12.88 9.55 -10.71
C THR A 94 -11.42 9.25 -11.05
N ASN A 95 -11.03 9.48 -12.30
CA ASN A 95 -9.64 9.34 -12.72
C ASN A 95 -8.77 10.42 -12.04
N PRO A 96 -7.78 10.05 -11.20
CA PRO A 96 -6.95 11.01 -10.48
C PRO A 96 -6.11 11.91 -11.40
N ASP A 97 -5.66 11.39 -12.55
CA ASP A 97 -4.84 12.16 -13.49
C ASP A 97 -5.69 13.23 -14.17
N GLN A 98 -6.91 12.88 -14.59
CA GLN A 98 -7.85 13.86 -15.16
C GLN A 98 -8.30 14.90 -14.12
N ALA A 99 -8.54 14.46 -12.88
CA ALA A 99 -8.87 15.36 -11.78
C ALA A 99 -7.73 16.37 -11.53
N ALA A 100 -6.48 15.92 -11.51
CA ALA A 100 -5.32 16.80 -11.35
C ALA A 100 -5.19 17.81 -12.48
N VAL A 101 -5.40 17.39 -13.74
CA VAL A 101 -5.41 18.29 -14.91
C VAL A 101 -6.54 19.32 -14.80
N ASN A 102 -7.74 18.88 -14.44
CA ASN A 102 -8.90 19.77 -14.31
C ASN A 102 -8.68 20.82 -13.21
N VAL A 103 -8.16 20.41 -12.06
CA VAL A 103 -7.80 21.33 -10.96
C VAL A 103 -6.69 22.27 -11.38
N GLN A 104 -5.63 21.77 -12.03
CA GLN A 104 -4.52 22.61 -12.52
C GLN A 104 -5.03 23.67 -13.51
N ASN A 105 -5.96 23.32 -14.39
CA ASN A 105 -6.55 24.28 -15.33
C ASN A 105 -7.34 25.38 -14.61
N ARG A 106 -8.08 25.04 -13.54
CA ARG A 106 -8.77 26.03 -12.70
C ARG A 106 -7.80 26.91 -11.92
N VAL A 107 -6.76 26.33 -11.33
CA VAL A 107 -5.69 27.08 -10.64
C VAL A 107 -5.03 28.07 -11.60
N THR A 108 -4.76 27.65 -12.84
CA THR A 108 -4.13 28.50 -13.86
C THR A 108 -4.98 29.71 -14.24
N GLN A 109 -6.31 29.57 -14.24
CA GLN A 109 -7.24 30.70 -14.47
C GLN A 109 -7.18 31.71 -13.33
N ALA A 110 -6.99 31.24 -12.10
CA ALA A 110 -6.89 32.08 -10.90
C ALA A 110 -5.54 32.79 -10.76
N THR A 111 -4.47 32.30 -11.41
CA THR A 111 -3.10 32.79 -11.23
C THR A 111 -2.97 34.32 -11.41
N SER A 112 -3.75 34.90 -12.32
CA SER A 112 -3.74 36.35 -12.58
C SER A 112 -4.28 37.21 -11.42
N GLN A 113 -5.02 36.61 -10.49
CA GLN A 113 -5.62 37.26 -9.32
C GLN A 113 -4.77 37.10 -8.06
N LEU A 114 -3.67 36.34 -8.13
CA LEU A 114 -2.80 36.06 -7.00
C LEU A 114 -1.68 37.10 -6.87
N PRO A 115 -1.16 37.34 -5.65
CA PRO A 115 0.02 38.17 -5.45
C PRO A 115 1.22 37.68 -6.27
N ALA A 116 2.01 38.62 -6.79
CA ALA A 116 3.14 38.31 -7.68
C ALA A 116 4.19 37.41 -7.00
N GLU A 117 4.39 37.57 -5.69
CA GLU A 117 5.31 36.76 -4.90
C GLU A 117 4.90 35.28 -4.86
N VAL A 118 3.59 35.00 -4.79
CA VAL A 118 3.04 33.64 -4.81
C VAL A 118 3.23 33.01 -6.19
N VAL A 119 2.93 33.78 -7.24
CA VAL A 119 3.13 33.33 -8.63
C VAL A 119 4.61 33.04 -8.91
N GLN A 120 5.51 33.86 -8.36
CA GLN A 120 6.96 33.67 -8.50
C GLN A 120 7.47 32.43 -7.75
N GLN A 121 6.92 32.11 -6.57
CA GLN A 121 7.22 30.84 -5.89
C GLN A 121 6.64 29.63 -6.64
N GLY A 122 5.54 29.84 -7.37
CA GLY A 122 4.83 28.82 -8.11
C GLY A 122 3.77 28.12 -7.27
N ILE A 123 2.70 27.70 -7.93
CA ILE A 123 1.63 26.90 -7.34
C ILE A 123 1.75 25.48 -7.88
N THR A 124 1.82 24.50 -6.99
CA THR A 124 1.94 23.10 -7.38
C THR A 124 0.60 22.38 -7.22
N THR A 125 0.13 21.74 -8.28
CA THR A 125 -1.01 20.82 -8.23
C THR A 125 -0.50 19.40 -8.38
N THR A 126 -0.72 18.58 -7.37
CA THR A 126 -0.26 17.18 -7.35
C THR A 126 -1.37 16.26 -6.89
N LYS A 127 -1.45 15.07 -7.47
CA LYS A 127 -2.35 14.03 -6.96
C LYS A 127 -1.87 13.58 -5.58
N GLN A 128 -2.76 13.55 -4.61
CA GLN A 128 -2.44 13.11 -3.27
C GLN A 128 -2.55 11.59 -3.20
N GLN A 129 -1.42 10.93 -2.92
CA GLN A 129 -1.32 9.50 -2.72
C GLN A 129 -0.94 9.25 -1.26
N ASN A 130 -1.80 8.54 -0.53
CA ASN A 130 -1.59 8.26 0.91
C ASN A 130 -0.84 6.92 1.14
N SER A 131 -0.17 6.40 0.11
CA SER A 131 0.49 5.10 0.12
C SER A 131 1.99 5.26 0.39
N LEU A 132 2.34 5.67 1.63
CA LEU A 132 3.73 5.66 2.09
C LEU A 132 4.18 4.20 2.21
N ILE A 133 5.07 3.77 1.32
CA ILE A 133 5.54 2.39 1.28
C ILE A 133 6.87 2.19 2.02
N GLY A 134 7.61 3.26 2.26
CA GLY A 134 8.86 3.22 3.01
C GLY A 134 9.40 4.60 3.33
N ALA A 135 10.36 4.65 4.24
CA ALA A 135 11.12 5.84 4.54
C ALA A 135 12.61 5.51 4.76
N VAL A 136 13.45 6.30 4.10
CA VAL A 136 14.92 6.17 4.15
C VAL A 136 15.48 7.34 4.95
N GLY A 137 16.24 7.06 5.99
CA GLY A 137 16.99 8.09 6.71
C GLY A 137 18.42 8.17 6.18
N ILE A 138 18.93 9.37 5.93
CA ILE A 138 20.34 9.63 5.63
C ILE A 138 20.89 10.55 6.72
N TYR A 139 21.99 10.17 7.36
CA TYR A 139 22.55 10.90 8.50
C TYR A 139 24.07 11.01 8.42
N THR A 140 24.60 12.02 9.11
CA THR A 140 26.03 12.24 9.28
C THR A 140 26.53 11.66 10.61
N GLU A 141 27.70 11.04 10.61
CA GLU A 141 28.44 10.67 11.83
C GLU A 141 29.37 11.78 12.33
N ASP A 142 29.69 12.75 11.46
CA ASP A 142 30.52 13.90 11.79
C ASP A 142 29.77 15.20 11.45
N PRO A 143 28.98 15.74 12.39
CA PRO A 143 28.21 16.96 12.18
C PRO A 143 29.08 18.21 12.00
N LYS A 144 30.37 18.16 12.37
CA LYS A 144 31.30 19.29 12.15
C LYS A 144 31.72 19.39 10.70
N LYS A 145 31.76 18.25 10.00
CA LYS A 145 32.17 18.17 8.59
C LYS A 145 31.00 18.30 7.63
N TYR A 146 29.87 17.69 7.98
CA TYR A 146 28.64 17.74 7.19
C TYR A 146 27.48 18.09 8.10
N ASP A 147 26.84 19.22 7.85
CA ASP A 147 25.62 19.62 8.55
C ASP A 147 24.38 18.98 7.90
N GLN A 148 23.22 19.12 8.56
CA GLN A 148 21.96 18.63 8.00
C GLN A 148 21.66 19.19 6.59
N THR A 149 22.05 20.45 6.31
CA THR A 149 21.84 21.12 5.02
C THR A 149 22.62 20.43 3.91
N PHE A 150 23.88 20.09 4.17
CA PHE A 150 24.71 19.32 3.24
C PHE A 150 24.07 17.97 2.91
N VAL A 151 23.61 17.23 3.92
CA VAL A 151 22.99 15.92 3.73
C VAL A 151 21.72 16.03 2.88
N ALA A 152 20.88 17.04 3.15
CA ALA A 152 19.67 17.32 2.37
C ALA A 152 19.99 17.59 0.90
N ASN A 153 20.95 18.47 0.62
CA ASN A 153 21.35 18.83 -0.74
C ASN A 153 21.98 17.66 -1.50
N TYR A 154 22.87 16.93 -0.83
CA TYR A 154 23.49 15.75 -1.42
C TYR A 154 22.43 14.72 -1.82
N ALA A 155 21.42 14.49 -0.97
CA ALA A 155 20.31 13.61 -1.28
C ALA A 155 19.44 14.14 -2.42
N GLN A 156 19.12 15.43 -2.42
CA GLN A 156 18.30 16.08 -3.45
C GLN A 156 18.94 16.01 -4.85
N ILE A 157 20.26 16.09 -4.94
CA ILE A 157 21.00 16.07 -6.22
C ILE A 157 21.28 14.64 -6.68
N ASN A 158 21.77 13.77 -5.78
CA ASN A 158 22.33 12.47 -6.18
C ASN A 158 21.39 11.28 -5.92
N ILE A 159 20.49 11.36 -4.95
CA ILE A 159 19.72 10.20 -4.45
C ILE A 159 18.26 10.27 -4.88
N ILE A 160 17.58 11.37 -4.58
CA ILE A 160 16.16 11.57 -4.88
C ILE A 160 15.86 11.43 -6.38
N PRO A 161 16.67 11.95 -7.32
CA PRO A 161 16.44 11.74 -8.75
C PRO A 161 16.59 10.27 -9.17
N GLU A 162 17.52 9.51 -8.58
CA GLU A 162 17.65 8.08 -8.87
C GLU A 162 16.45 7.30 -8.32
N ILE A 163 16.00 7.61 -7.10
CA ILE A 163 14.80 7.02 -6.51
C ILE A 163 13.55 7.34 -7.36
N LYS A 164 13.35 8.60 -7.74
CA LYS A 164 12.20 9.02 -8.56
C LYS A 164 12.14 8.36 -9.95
N ARG A 165 13.26 7.82 -10.47
CA ARG A 165 13.29 7.07 -11.74
C ARG A 165 12.85 5.62 -11.59
N ILE A 166 12.72 5.11 -10.36
CA ILE A 166 12.20 3.76 -10.12
C ILE A 166 10.73 3.73 -10.55
N SER A 167 10.41 2.80 -11.44
CA SER A 167 9.04 2.58 -11.91
C SER A 167 8.11 2.29 -10.72
N GLY A 168 7.00 3.03 -10.63
CA GLY A 168 6.01 2.88 -9.57
C GLY A 168 6.21 3.82 -8.36
N ILE A 169 7.30 4.58 -8.29
CA ILE A 169 7.43 5.67 -7.31
C ILE A 169 6.67 6.90 -7.82
N GLY A 170 5.70 7.38 -7.04
CA GLY A 170 4.93 8.57 -7.36
C GLY A 170 5.61 9.83 -6.86
N SER A 171 6.19 9.76 -5.67
CA SER A 171 6.98 10.85 -5.11
C SER A 171 8.01 10.34 -4.11
N ALA A 172 9.12 11.08 -4.01
CA ALA A 172 10.10 10.94 -2.95
C ALA A 172 10.34 12.33 -2.36
N VAL A 173 9.99 12.49 -1.08
CA VAL A 173 9.94 13.80 -0.40
C VAL A 173 10.77 13.79 0.87
N ILE A 174 11.53 14.85 1.10
CA ILE A 174 12.27 15.03 2.36
C ILE A 174 11.28 15.49 3.44
N PHE A 175 11.29 14.82 4.59
CA PHE A 175 10.52 15.21 5.76
C PHE A 175 11.09 16.49 6.39
N GLY A 176 10.20 17.41 6.78
CA GLY A 176 10.56 18.72 7.32
C GLY A 176 10.78 19.81 6.25
N GLY A 177 10.48 19.53 4.98
CA GLY A 177 10.51 20.53 3.92
C GLY A 177 11.87 20.68 3.21
N VAL A 178 11.96 21.72 2.38
CA VAL A 178 13.07 21.92 1.42
C VAL A 178 14.24 22.60 2.12
N LYS A 179 15.39 21.92 2.17
CA LYS A 179 16.66 22.43 2.71
C LYS A 179 17.70 22.67 1.61
N ASP A 180 17.24 22.96 0.41
CA ASP A 180 18.10 23.23 -0.75
C ASP A 180 19.04 24.40 -0.46
N TYR A 181 20.26 24.31 -0.98
CA TYR A 181 21.26 25.35 -0.82
C TYR A 181 20.78 26.61 -1.52
N SER A 182 20.75 27.68 -0.76
CA SER A 182 20.36 29.01 -1.21
C SER A 182 21.41 30.01 -0.77
N MET A 183 21.70 30.98 -1.62
CA MET A 183 22.52 32.12 -1.23
C MET A 183 21.72 32.98 -0.24
N ARG A 184 22.16 33.03 1.02
CA ARG A 184 21.50 33.78 2.08
C ARG A 184 22.17 35.14 2.22
N VAL A 185 21.39 36.20 2.02
CA VAL A 185 21.81 37.59 2.24
C VAL A 185 21.13 38.10 3.51
N TRP A 186 21.85 38.10 4.62
CA TRP A 186 21.38 38.55 5.92
C TRP A 186 21.64 40.05 6.08
N LEU A 187 20.63 40.85 5.78
CA LEU A 187 20.69 42.31 5.90
C LEU A 187 20.96 42.75 7.33
N ASN A 188 21.83 43.74 7.51
CA ASN A 188 22.13 44.38 8.79
C ASN A 188 21.42 45.74 8.89
N PRO A 189 20.32 45.86 9.66
CA PRO A 189 19.54 47.10 9.72
C PRO A 189 20.34 48.31 10.21
N ASN A 190 21.32 48.11 11.09
CA ASN A 190 22.13 49.20 11.64
C ASN A 190 23.08 49.79 10.58
N GLN A 191 23.71 48.93 9.79
CA GLN A 191 24.57 49.36 8.67
C GLN A 191 23.73 50.01 7.57
N MET A 192 22.59 49.40 7.21
CA MET A 192 21.67 49.97 6.23
C MET A 192 21.17 51.36 6.63
N ALA A 193 20.84 51.58 7.91
CA ALA A 193 20.44 52.89 8.42
C ALA A 193 21.58 53.92 8.34
N THR A 194 22.81 53.50 8.65
CA THR A 194 24.02 54.35 8.58
C THR A 194 24.27 54.82 7.14
N TYR A 195 24.17 53.89 6.19
CA TYR A 195 24.36 54.19 4.77
C TYR A 195 23.09 54.71 4.07
N LYS A 196 21.97 54.83 4.79
CA LYS A 196 20.66 55.25 4.24
C LYS A 196 20.28 54.44 2.99
N ILE A 197 20.30 53.12 3.10
CA ILE A 197 19.93 52.18 2.05
C ILE A 197 18.71 51.37 2.50
N THR A 198 17.79 51.16 1.56
CA THR A 198 16.60 50.34 1.77
C THR A 198 16.80 48.88 1.29
N PRO A 199 16.02 47.90 1.80
CA PRO A 199 16.06 46.53 1.27
C PRO A 199 15.71 46.44 -0.23
N ALA A 200 14.90 47.36 -0.73
CA ALA A 200 14.53 47.44 -2.14
C ALA A 200 15.75 47.76 -3.02
N GLU A 201 16.60 48.70 -2.61
CA GLU A 201 17.85 49.01 -3.32
C GLU A 201 18.80 47.80 -3.34
N VAL A 202 18.93 47.07 -2.23
CA VAL A 202 19.75 45.85 -2.18
C VAL A 202 19.21 44.78 -3.14
N THR A 203 17.90 44.57 -3.15
CA THR A 203 17.25 43.58 -4.02
C THR A 203 17.44 43.94 -5.49
N ALA A 204 17.28 45.23 -5.85
CA ALA A 204 17.50 45.72 -7.20
C ALA A 204 18.96 45.54 -7.64
N ALA A 205 19.93 45.84 -6.76
CA ALA A 205 21.35 45.64 -7.06
C ALA A 205 21.69 44.16 -7.31
N ILE A 206 21.12 43.24 -6.53
CA ILE A 206 21.30 41.81 -6.75
C ILE A 206 20.67 41.38 -8.08
N GLN A 207 19.47 41.84 -8.40
CA GLN A 207 18.79 41.50 -9.67
C GLN A 207 19.55 42.02 -10.90
N ASP A 208 20.12 43.23 -10.82
CA ASP A 208 20.90 43.83 -11.91
C ASP A 208 22.25 43.12 -12.13
N LYS A 209 22.92 42.67 -11.06
CA LYS A 209 24.26 42.05 -11.17
C LYS A 209 24.25 40.53 -11.28
N ASN A 210 23.13 39.88 -10.98
CA ASN A 210 22.99 38.43 -11.02
C ASN A 210 22.03 37.98 -12.14
N LEU A 211 22.31 38.44 -13.37
CA LEU A 211 21.52 38.11 -14.55
C LEU A 211 22.22 37.10 -15.46
N GLU A 212 21.41 36.29 -16.14
CA GLU A 212 21.88 35.46 -17.25
C GLU A 212 21.61 36.23 -18.55
N ALA A 213 22.65 36.45 -19.38
CA ALA A 213 22.50 37.13 -20.68
C ALA A 213 22.84 36.19 -21.83
N ALA A 214 22.12 36.36 -22.95
CA ALA A 214 22.37 35.67 -24.21
C ALA A 214 22.91 36.67 -25.25
N PRO A 215 24.22 36.99 -25.23
CA PRO A 215 24.82 38.04 -26.07
C PRO A 215 24.93 37.68 -27.57
N GLY A 216 24.49 36.49 -27.97
CA GLY A 216 24.50 36.05 -29.37
C GLY A 216 25.87 35.58 -29.85
N LYS A 217 26.12 35.74 -31.15
CA LYS A 217 27.30 35.23 -31.83
C LYS A 217 27.92 36.30 -32.71
N LEU A 218 29.24 36.27 -32.84
CA LEU A 218 29.99 37.14 -33.74
C LEU A 218 30.26 36.39 -35.05
N GLY A 219 29.98 37.05 -36.18
CA GLY A 219 30.21 36.50 -37.52
C GLY A 219 29.01 35.78 -38.13
N GLU A 220 27.84 35.83 -37.48
CA GLU A 220 26.60 35.23 -37.99
C GLU A 220 26.23 35.84 -39.35
N ARG A 221 26.13 35.00 -40.39
CA ARG A 221 25.91 35.38 -41.81
C ARG A 221 27.06 36.17 -42.48
N SER A 222 28.25 36.19 -41.88
CA SER A 222 29.43 36.76 -42.53
C SER A 222 30.03 35.80 -43.57
N LYS A 223 30.91 36.30 -44.45
CA LYS A 223 31.70 35.47 -45.37
C LYS A 223 32.96 34.88 -44.71
N GLU A 224 33.18 35.19 -43.44
CA GLU A 224 34.36 34.78 -42.70
C GLU A 224 34.25 33.31 -42.28
N VAL A 225 35.39 32.65 -42.13
CA VAL A 225 35.49 31.21 -41.89
C VAL A 225 35.03 30.82 -40.48
N PHE A 226 35.03 31.77 -39.52
CA PHE A 226 34.75 31.49 -38.12
C PHE A 226 33.55 32.27 -37.59
N GLU A 227 32.67 31.55 -36.89
CA GLU A 227 31.58 32.07 -36.08
C GLU A 227 31.92 31.82 -34.60
N TYR A 228 31.93 32.87 -33.78
CA TYR A 228 32.27 32.77 -32.36
C TYR A 228 31.04 33.02 -31.49
N VAL A 229 30.72 32.08 -30.59
CA VAL A 229 29.66 32.27 -29.60
C VAL A 229 30.17 33.18 -28.48
N ILE A 230 29.49 34.30 -28.25
CA ILE A 230 29.83 35.21 -27.15
C ILE A 230 29.29 34.58 -25.86
N LYS A 231 30.13 34.52 -24.82
CA LYS A 231 29.71 34.05 -23.48
C LYS A 231 29.69 35.22 -22.53
N TYR A 232 28.56 35.40 -21.85
CA TYR A 232 28.44 36.30 -20.72
C TYR A 232 28.81 35.55 -19.44
N LYS A 233 29.36 36.26 -18.45
CA LYS A 233 29.79 35.65 -17.18
C LYS A 233 28.62 35.00 -16.42
N GLY A 234 27.41 35.52 -16.60
CA GLY A 234 26.16 34.95 -16.08
C GLY A 234 26.01 35.16 -14.57
N LYS A 235 25.18 34.31 -13.95
CA LYS A 235 24.90 34.32 -12.51
C LYS A 235 26.13 34.07 -11.65
N LEU A 236 26.17 34.74 -10.51
CA LEU A 236 27.19 34.56 -9.48
C LEU A 236 26.94 33.26 -8.73
N THR A 237 28.01 32.53 -8.39
CA THR A 237 27.91 31.18 -7.81
C THR A 237 28.55 31.07 -6.43
N LYS A 238 29.48 31.97 -6.09
CA LYS A 238 30.19 31.94 -4.82
C LYS A 238 29.77 33.08 -3.89
N PRO A 239 29.74 32.87 -2.56
CA PRO A 239 29.40 33.94 -1.61
C PRO A 239 30.25 35.21 -1.79
N GLU A 240 31.55 35.04 -2.06
CA GLU A 240 32.48 36.18 -2.21
C GLU A 240 32.14 37.04 -3.43
N GLU A 241 31.52 36.46 -4.47
CA GLU A 241 31.07 37.22 -5.63
C GLU A 241 29.86 38.10 -5.28
N TYR A 242 28.94 37.59 -4.47
CA TYR A 242 27.78 38.35 -3.98
C TYR A 242 28.20 39.47 -3.03
N GLU A 243 29.15 39.19 -2.13
CA GLU A 243 29.70 40.17 -1.20
C GLU A 243 30.24 41.43 -1.90
N ASN A 244 30.80 41.26 -3.10
CA ASN A 244 31.37 42.33 -3.91
C ASN A 244 30.38 42.93 -4.92
N ILE A 245 29.07 42.67 -4.79
CA ILE A 245 28.05 43.39 -5.55
C ILE A 245 28.05 44.85 -5.11
N ALA A 246 28.29 45.77 -6.04
CA ALA A 246 28.18 47.20 -5.82
C ALA A 246 26.71 47.62 -5.75
N ILE A 247 26.29 48.18 -4.62
CA ILE A 247 24.93 48.69 -4.41
C ILE A 247 24.84 50.16 -4.84
N ARG A 248 25.81 50.97 -4.40
CA ARG A 248 25.83 52.42 -4.69
C ARG A 248 27.25 52.94 -4.79
N ALA A 249 27.51 53.81 -5.76
CA ALA A 249 28.70 54.64 -5.79
C ALA A 249 28.38 56.00 -5.14
N ASN A 250 29.16 56.38 -4.13
CA ASN A 250 29.02 57.66 -3.45
C ASN A 250 29.74 58.78 -4.23
N ALA A 251 29.38 60.03 -3.94
CA ALA A 251 29.93 61.20 -4.63
C ALA A 251 31.45 61.42 -4.39
N ASP A 252 31.99 60.81 -3.34
CA ASP A 252 33.42 60.82 -2.99
C ASP A 252 34.23 59.74 -3.73
N GLY A 253 33.60 58.96 -4.61
CA GLY A 253 34.23 57.86 -5.35
C GLY A 253 34.29 56.54 -4.58
N SER A 254 33.82 56.48 -3.33
CA SER A 254 33.70 55.22 -2.59
C SER A 254 32.53 54.38 -3.13
N VAL A 255 32.69 53.05 -3.16
CA VAL A 255 31.64 52.12 -3.59
C VAL A 255 31.17 51.31 -2.40
N LEU A 256 29.88 51.37 -2.13
CA LEU A 256 29.22 50.58 -1.11
C LEU A 256 28.86 49.21 -1.68
N HIS A 257 29.42 48.17 -1.07
CA HIS A 257 29.24 46.78 -1.47
C HIS A 257 28.22 46.07 -0.58
N LEU A 258 27.73 44.91 -1.05
CA LEU A 258 26.79 44.10 -0.29
C LEU A 258 27.34 43.66 1.07
N LYS A 259 28.62 43.31 1.15
CA LYS A 259 29.30 42.94 2.40
C LYS A 259 29.27 44.04 3.48
N ASP A 260 29.15 45.29 3.08
CA ASP A 260 29.13 46.43 4.02
C ASP A 260 27.78 46.53 4.74
N VAL A 261 26.71 45.97 4.16
CA VAL A 261 25.33 46.06 4.67
C VAL A 261 24.67 44.71 4.94
N ALA A 262 25.31 43.59 4.59
CA ALA A 262 24.76 42.24 4.77
C ALA A 262 25.84 41.17 4.95
N ARG A 263 25.53 40.10 5.70
CA ARG A 263 26.32 38.86 5.70
C ARG A 263 25.82 37.94 4.60
N VAL A 264 26.73 37.45 3.76
CA VAL A 264 26.40 36.53 2.67
C VAL A 264 26.97 35.15 2.97
N GLU A 265 26.14 34.11 2.92
CA GLU A 265 26.60 32.74 3.11
C GLU A 265 25.75 31.75 2.30
N LEU A 266 26.32 30.58 1.99
CA LEU A 266 25.53 29.47 1.46
C LEU A 266 24.83 28.78 2.64
N GLY A 267 23.50 28.73 2.63
CA GLY A 267 22.71 28.13 3.71
C GLY A 267 21.48 27.41 3.20
N ALA A 268 20.64 26.94 4.11
CA ALA A 268 19.37 26.31 3.75
C ALA A 268 18.35 27.35 3.25
N TYR A 269 17.52 26.96 2.30
CA TYR A 269 16.36 27.74 1.86
C TYR A 269 15.40 28.03 3.04
N SER A 270 15.05 26.98 3.79
CA SER A 270 14.21 27.04 4.98
C SER A 270 14.89 26.43 6.21
N TYR A 271 14.61 27.03 7.37
CA TYR A 271 15.08 26.60 8.70
C TYR A 271 13.91 26.22 9.63
N THR A 272 12.72 25.94 9.07
CA THR A 272 11.51 25.66 9.86
C THR A 272 11.50 24.30 10.52
N SER A 273 12.38 23.39 10.12
CA SER A 273 12.47 22.04 10.68
C SER A 273 13.89 21.63 11.06
N ALA A 274 13.99 20.65 11.95
CA ALA A 274 15.22 19.92 12.25
C ALA A 274 14.90 18.43 12.43
N THR A 275 15.77 17.57 11.89
CA THR A 275 15.54 16.12 11.82
C THR A 275 16.73 15.40 12.43
N HIS A 276 16.44 14.50 13.38
CA HIS A 276 17.39 13.60 13.98
C HIS A 276 17.03 12.15 13.66
N LEU A 277 18.06 11.37 13.38
CA LEU A 277 17.99 9.93 13.12
C LEU A 277 18.91 9.24 14.12
N ASN A 278 18.33 8.54 15.10
CA ASN A 278 19.07 7.91 16.20
C ASN A 278 20.04 8.89 16.89
N GLY A 279 19.59 10.10 17.17
CA GLY A 279 20.33 11.19 17.80
C GLY A 279 21.42 11.82 16.93
N LYS A 280 21.51 11.45 15.65
CA LYS A 280 22.43 12.06 14.66
C LYS A 280 21.68 13.00 13.74
N GLU A 281 22.33 14.04 13.27
CA GLU A 281 21.75 14.97 12.30
C GLU A 281 21.57 14.29 10.94
N GLY A 282 20.42 14.52 10.30
CA GLY A 282 20.12 13.90 9.02
C GLY A 282 18.79 14.30 8.44
N ILE A 283 18.33 13.53 7.46
CA ILE A 283 17.06 13.74 6.77
C ILE A 283 16.32 12.42 6.64
N GLY A 284 14.98 12.47 6.75
CA GLY A 284 14.12 11.36 6.35
C GLY A 284 13.57 11.61 4.96
N ILE A 285 13.57 10.61 4.10
CA ILE A 285 12.96 10.65 2.77
C ILE A 285 11.78 9.69 2.78
N GLY A 286 10.57 10.21 2.62
CA GLY A 286 9.34 9.42 2.46
C GLY A 286 9.18 8.97 1.01
N LEU A 287 8.86 7.69 0.83
CA LEU A 287 8.65 7.06 -0.48
C LEU A 287 7.16 6.78 -0.67
N ILE A 288 6.55 7.48 -1.62
CA ILE A 288 5.13 7.41 -1.92
C ILE A 288 4.95 6.63 -3.23
N GLN A 289 4.13 5.59 -3.18
CA GLN A 289 3.86 4.69 -4.30
C GLN A 289 2.75 5.22 -5.22
N LEU A 290 2.92 5.01 -6.54
CA LEU A 290 1.85 5.16 -7.52
C LEU A 290 0.80 4.05 -7.38
N ALA A 291 -0.48 4.43 -7.40
CA ALA A 291 -1.61 3.49 -7.42
C ALA A 291 -1.42 2.39 -8.47
N GLY A 292 -1.74 1.14 -8.10
CA GLY A 292 -1.61 -0.04 -8.96
C GLY A 292 -0.18 -0.57 -9.16
N SER A 293 0.84 0.09 -8.62
CA SER A 293 2.21 -0.43 -8.66
C SER A 293 2.43 -1.55 -7.63
N ASN A 294 3.53 -2.28 -7.74
CA ASN A 294 3.91 -3.34 -6.80
C ASN A 294 4.83 -2.78 -5.70
N ALA A 295 4.37 -2.79 -4.44
CA ALA A 295 5.10 -2.17 -3.33
C ALA A 295 6.40 -2.93 -3.01
N ASN A 296 6.39 -4.24 -3.23
CA ASN A 296 7.53 -5.12 -3.01
C ASN A 296 8.65 -4.86 -4.02
N GLU A 297 8.31 -4.79 -5.32
CA GLU A 297 9.27 -4.51 -6.39
C GLU A 297 9.93 -3.14 -6.21
N ILE A 298 9.15 -2.12 -5.84
CA ILE A 298 9.67 -0.78 -5.59
C ILE A 298 10.67 -0.81 -4.43
N GLN A 299 10.36 -1.47 -3.32
CA GLN A 299 11.27 -1.53 -2.17
C GLN A 299 12.55 -2.29 -2.49
N LEU A 300 12.49 -3.38 -3.27
CA LEU A 300 13.68 -4.08 -3.75
C LEU A 300 14.53 -3.21 -4.69
N ALA A 301 13.91 -2.38 -5.52
CA ALA A 301 14.62 -1.45 -6.38
C ALA A 301 15.28 -0.32 -5.57
N VAL A 302 14.58 0.20 -4.55
CA VAL A 302 15.12 1.21 -3.62
C VAL A 302 16.32 0.63 -2.85
N ASP A 303 16.23 -0.61 -2.37
CA ASP A 303 17.35 -1.29 -1.70
C ASP A 303 18.60 -1.31 -2.59
N LYS A 304 18.44 -1.71 -3.87
CA LYS A 304 19.54 -1.74 -4.84
C LYS A 304 20.12 -0.35 -5.11
N VAL A 305 19.27 0.67 -5.26
CA VAL A 305 19.71 2.06 -5.48
C VAL A 305 20.46 2.58 -4.26
N MET A 306 19.95 2.36 -3.06
CA MET A 306 20.61 2.81 -1.82
C MET A 306 21.90 2.04 -1.55
N GLU A 307 21.97 0.74 -1.83
CA GLU A 307 23.20 -0.05 -1.72
C GLU A 307 24.27 0.46 -2.68
N LYS A 308 23.91 0.72 -3.94
CA LYS A 308 24.82 1.30 -4.94
C LYS A 308 25.28 2.70 -4.50
N ALA A 309 24.33 3.58 -4.19
CA ALA A 309 24.63 4.96 -3.82
C ALA A 309 25.48 5.06 -2.55
N SER A 310 25.30 4.14 -1.60
CA SER A 310 26.07 4.13 -0.36
C SER A 310 27.58 3.93 -0.55
N LYS A 311 28.00 3.39 -1.70
CA LYS A 311 29.42 3.25 -2.06
C LYS A 311 30.06 4.59 -2.46
N ASP A 312 29.26 5.52 -2.94
CA ASP A 312 29.68 6.84 -3.40
C ASP A 312 29.44 7.94 -2.34
N PHE A 313 28.99 7.55 -1.14
CA PHE A 313 28.74 8.49 -0.06
C PHE A 313 30.04 9.15 0.43
N PRO A 314 30.00 10.45 0.75
CA PRO A 314 31.10 11.11 1.45
C PRO A 314 31.41 10.39 2.77
N ALA A 315 32.70 10.28 3.11
CA ALA A 315 33.14 9.59 4.30
C ALA A 315 32.49 10.17 5.58
N GLY A 316 31.65 9.38 6.25
CA GLY A 316 30.89 9.79 7.44
C GLY A 316 29.39 9.93 7.20
N ILE A 317 28.90 9.87 5.95
CA ILE A 317 27.47 9.77 5.64
C ILE A 317 27.04 8.31 5.63
N LYS A 318 25.94 8.01 6.31
CA LYS A 318 25.32 6.68 6.34
C LYS A 318 23.81 6.80 6.12
N TYR A 319 23.18 5.67 5.83
CA TYR A 319 21.73 5.59 5.70
C TYR A 319 21.14 4.48 6.56
N ASN A 320 19.85 4.57 6.84
CA ASN A 320 19.02 3.51 7.36
C ASN A 320 17.66 3.51 6.65
N GLN A 321 16.90 2.44 6.81
CA GLN A 321 15.51 2.39 6.38
C GLN A 321 14.67 2.11 7.63
N PHE A 322 14.04 3.15 8.17
CA PHE A 322 13.35 3.08 9.46
C PHE A 322 11.87 2.73 9.33
N TYR A 323 11.30 2.81 8.12
CA TYR A 323 9.94 2.38 7.84
C TYR A 323 9.88 1.65 6.51
N ARG A 324 9.25 0.46 6.48
CA ARG A 324 9.15 -0.41 5.30
C ARG A 324 7.87 -1.23 5.37
N THR A 325 6.97 -1.05 4.42
CA THR A 325 5.76 -1.88 4.34
C THR A 325 6.05 -3.32 3.89
N LYS A 326 7.18 -3.55 3.20
CA LYS A 326 7.58 -4.90 2.75
C LYS A 326 7.77 -5.85 3.92
N THR A 327 8.32 -5.41 5.05
CA THR A 327 8.55 -6.30 6.20
C THR A 327 7.24 -6.88 6.74
N ALA A 328 6.25 -6.02 6.97
CA ALA A 328 4.92 -6.47 7.40
C ALA A 328 4.22 -7.33 6.34
N LEU A 329 4.39 -7.00 5.06
CA LEU A 329 3.81 -7.74 3.94
C LEU A 329 4.42 -9.14 3.79
N ASP A 330 5.75 -9.27 3.85
CA ASP A 330 6.46 -10.53 3.74
C ASP A 330 6.10 -11.46 4.90
N GLU A 331 6.05 -10.95 6.13
CA GLU A 331 5.62 -11.72 7.31
C GLU A 331 4.17 -12.18 7.16
N SER A 332 3.28 -11.30 6.71
CA SER A 332 1.88 -11.65 6.47
C SER A 332 1.71 -12.71 5.39
N ILE A 333 2.43 -12.59 4.27
CA ILE A 333 2.39 -13.56 3.18
C ILE A 333 2.95 -14.90 3.66
N THR A 334 4.10 -14.90 4.32
CA THR A 334 4.72 -16.11 4.88
C THR A 334 3.78 -16.81 5.86
N GLN A 335 3.12 -16.04 6.74
CA GLN A 335 2.12 -16.58 7.67
C GLN A 335 0.91 -17.17 6.95
N VAL A 336 0.40 -16.50 5.92
CA VAL A 336 -0.71 -17.03 5.11
C VAL A 336 -0.27 -18.29 4.37
N GLU A 337 0.93 -18.33 3.79
CA GLU A 337 1.48 -19.52 3.13
C GLU A 337 1.58 -20.70 4.10
N HIS A 338 2.12 -20.48 5.30
CA HIS A 338 2.12 -21.50 6.36
C HIS A 338 0.71 -21.96 6.71
N THR A 339 -0.22 -21.02 6.89
CA THR A 339 -1.62 -21.33 7.22
C THR A 339 -2.31 -22.12 6.10
N LEU A 340 -2.04 -21.79 4.83
CA LEU A 340 -2.57 -22.50 3.66
C LEU A 340 -2.04 -23.94 3.62
N ILE A 341 -0.74 -24.14 3.88
CA ILE A 341 -0.12 -25.47 3.93
C ILE A 341 -0.67 -26.29 5.11
N GLU A 342 -0.75 -25.69 6.30
CA GLU A 342 -1.30 -26.33 7.49
C GLU A 342 -2.77 -26.73 7.30
N ALA A 343 -3.60 -25.81 6.79
CA ALA A 343 -5.01 -26.08 6.49
C ALA A 343 -5.15 -27.22 5.48
N PHE A 344 -4.33 -27.23 4.43
CA PHE A 344 -4.32 -28.30 3.44
C PHE A 344 -3.92 -29.66 4.04
N ILE A 345 -2.88 -29.70 4.88
CA ILE A 345 -2.45 -30.92 5.58
C ILE A 345 -3.54 -31.40 6.54
N LEU A 346 -4.16 -30.50 7.31
CA LEU A 346 -5.24 -30.84 8.23
C LEU A 346 -6.44 -31.41 7.49
N VAL A 347 -6.85 -30.79 6.38
CA VAL A 347 -7.91 -31.31 5.50
C VAL A 347 -7.55 -32.71 5.01
N PHE A 348 -6.33 -32.89 4.50
CA PHE A 348 -5.87 -34.19 4.03
C PHE A 348 -5.94 -35.25 5.13
N ILE A 349 -5.47 -34.93 6.35
CA ILE A 349 -5.53 -35.83 7.51
C ILE A 349 -6.98 -36.17 7.87
N VAL A 350 -7.86 -35.17 7.96
CA VAL A 350 -9.27 -35.37 8.30
C VAL A 350 -9.94 -36.28 7.27
N VAL A 351 -9.82 -35.96 5.98
CA VAL A 351 -10.38 -36.79 4.90
C VAL A 351 -9.79 -38.21 4.94
N PHE A 352 -8.50 -38.36 5.27
CA PHE A 352 -7.85 -39.67 5.35
C PHE A 352 -8.34 -40.51 6.52
N ILE A 353 -8.63 -39.88 7.66
CA ILE A 353 -9.20 -40.58 8.82
C ILE A 353 -10.63 -41.06 8.52
N PHE A 354 -11.43 -40.24 7.83
CA PHE A 354 -12.82 -40.58 7.50
C PHE A 354 -12.93 -41.62 6.38
N LEU A 355 -12.22 -41.41 5.26
CA LEU A 355 -12.32 -42.30 4.09
C LEU A 355 -11.40 -43.53 4.19
N GLN A 356 -10.37 -43.50 5.03
CA GLN A 356 -9.40 -44.59 5.26
C GLN A 356 -8.72 -45.13 3.99
N ASP A 357 -8.84 -44.41 2.87
CA ASP A 357 -8.26 -44.75 1.57
C ASP A 357 -7.46 -43.59 1.00
N PHE A 358 -6.16 -43.84 0.79
CA PHE A 358 -5.21 -42.85 0.30
C PHE A 358 -5.58 -42.29 -1.09
N ARG A 359 -6.16 -43.13 -1.96
CA ARG A 359 -6.50 -42.72 -3.33
C ARG A 359 -7.66 -41.75 -3.36
N SER A 360 -8.64 -41.98 -2.49
CA SER A 360 -9.80 -41.11 -2.29
C SER A 360 -9.39 -39.75 -1.74
N THR A 361 -8.44 -39.74 -0.81
CA THR A 361 -7.92 -38.49 -0.22
C THR A 361 -7.11 -37.65 -1.19
N LEU A 362 -6.58 -38.27 -2.24
CA LEU A 362 -5.85 -37.56 -3.28
C LEU A 362 -6.78 -36.69 -4.14
N ILE A 363 -8.09 -37.00 -4.18
CA ILE A 363 -9.04 -36.25 -5.01
C ILE A 363 -9.24 -34.82 -4.47
N PRO A 364 -9.61 -34.59 -3.19
CA PRO A 364 -9.62 -33.23 -2.62
C PRO A 364 -8.23 -32.59 -2.63
N ALA A 365 -7.17 -33.38 -2.41
CA ALA A 365 -5.79 -32.88 -2.42
C ALA A 365 -5.37 -32.28 -3.77
N ILE A 366 -5.92 -32.74 -4.89
CA ILE A 366 -5.69 -32.16 -6.21
C ILE A 366 -6.71 -31.06 -6.52
N ALA A 367 -7.98 -31.25 -6.19
CA ALA A 367 -9.05 -30.32 -6.56
C ALA A 367 -8.89 -28.94 -5.90
N VAL A 368 -8.43 -28.90 -4.64
CA VAL A 368 -8.29 -27.67 -3.85
C VAL A 368 -7.22 -26.73 -4.43
N PRO A 369 -5.96 -27.17 -4.67
CA PRO A 369 -4.97 -26.34 -5.34
C PRO A 369 -5.43 -25.83 -6.71
N VAL A 370 -6.13 -26.65 -7.49
CA VAL A 370 -6.65 -26.23 -8.81
C VAL A 370 -7.62 -25.06 -8.68
N ALA A 371 -8.52 -25.08 -7.69
CA ALA A 371 -9.49 -24.00 -7.48
C ALA A 371 -8.82 -22.72 -6.96
N ILE A 372 -7.92 -22.84 -5.97
CA ILE A 372 -7.19 -21.69 -5.40
C ILE A 372 -6.31 -21.05 -6.48
N LEU A 373 -5.51 -21.84 -7.20
CA LEU A 373 -4.64 -21.33 -8.25
C LEU A 373 -5.46 -20.70 -9.38
N GLY A 374 -6.53 -21.35 -9.82
CA GLY A 374 -7.44 -20.81 -10.82
C GLY A 374 -8.06 -19.46 -10.42
N THR A 375 -8.24 -19.20 -9.12
CA THR A 375 -8.80 -17.93 -8.63
C THR A 375 -7.88 -16.75 -8.96
N PHE A 376 -6.55 -16.92 -8.91
CA PHE A 376 -5.60 -15.87 -9.27
C PHE A 376 -5.71 -15.41 -10.73
N PHE A 377 -6.12 -16.30 -11.65
CA PHE A 377 -6.36 -15.92 -13.04
C PHE A 377 -7.47 -14.88 -13.17
N PHE A 378 -8.61 -15.13 -12.52
CA PHE A 378 -9.74 -14.21 -12.56
C PHE A 378 -9.50 -12.96 -11.72
N MET A 379 -8.79 -13.06 -10.60
CA MET A 379 -8.34 -11.87 -9.85
C MET A 379 -7.52 -10.93 -10.74
N ASN A 380 -6.64 -11.47 -11.59
CA ASN A 380 -5.89 -10.68 -12.56
C ASN A 380 -6.80 -10.08 -13.63
N LEU A 381 -7.79 -10.82 -14.12
CA LEU A 381 -8.78 -10.31 -15.08
C LEU A 381 -9.61 -9.14 -14.52
N PHE A 382 -9.92 -9.17 -13.22
CA PHE A 382 -10.64 -8.09 -12.53
C PHE A 382 -9.71 -6.97 -12.02
N GLY A 383 -8.41 -7.04 -12.27
CA GLY A 383 -7.43 -6.02 -11.86
C GLY A 383 -7.26 -5.90 -10.35
N PHE A 384 -7.42 -7.01 -9.61
CA PHE A 384 -7.19 -7.04 -8.17
C PHE A 384 -5.70 -7.17 -7.84
N SER A 385 -5.36 -6.98 -6.57
CA SER A 385 -4.00 -7.19 -6.04
C SER A 385 -3.99 -8.38 -5.08
N ILE A 386 -2.80 -8.96 -4.88
CA ILE A 386 -2.57 -9.87 -3.76
C ILE A 386 -2.37 -9.01 -2.53
N ASN A 387 -3.29 -9.12 -1.58
CA ASN A 387 -3.29 -8.37 -0.33
C ASN A 387 -3.95 -9.20 0.77
N LEU A 388 -3.94 -8.68 1.99
CA LEU A 388 -4.47 -9.39 3.16
C LEU A 388 -5.92 -9.86 2.97
N LEU A 389 -6.76 -9.08 2.28
CA LEU A 389 -8.18 -9.37 2.11
C LEU A 389 -8.41 -10.50 1.11
N THR A 390 -7.70 -10.44 -0.02
CA THR A 390 -7.80 -11.50 -1.03
C THR A 390 -7.17 -12.80 -0.53
N LEU A 391 -6.10 -12.72 0.27
CA LEU A 391 -5.52 -13.86 0.94
C LEU A 391 -6.45 -14.48 1.99
N PHE A 392 -7.10 -13.68 2.84
CA PHE A 392 -8.10 -14.20 3.79
C PHE A 392 -9.31 -14.81 3.09
N ALA A 393 -9.78 -14.21 1.99
CA ALA A 393 -10.82 -14.80 1.16
C ALA A 393 -10.39 -16.19 0.65
N LEU A 394 -9.16 -16.33 0.15
CA LEU A 394 -8.66 -17.63 -0.32
C LEU A 394 -8.55 -18.67 0.81
N VAL A 395 -8.08 -18.28 2.00
CA VAL A 395 -8.01 -19.18 3.17
C VAL A 395 -9.42 -19.64 3.58
N LEU A 396 -10.39 -18.72 3.64
CA LEU A 396 -11.77 -19.07 3.99
C LEU A 396 -12.44 -19.92 2.89
N ALA A 397 -12.11 -19.65 1.63
CA ALA A 397 -12.60 -20.43 0.51
C ALA A 397 -12.16 -21.90 0.58
N ILE A 398 -10.99 -22.22 1.15
CA ILE A 398 -10.53 -23.61 1.30
C ILE A 398 -11.62 -24.49 1.91
N GLY A 399 -12.26 -24.04 3.00
CA GLY A 399 -13.31 -24.82 3.65
C GLY A 399 -14.45 -25.19 2.70
N ILE A 400 -14.88 -24.25 1.87
CA ILE A 400 -15.96 -24.45 0.90
C ILE A 400 -15.50 -25.32 -0.27
N VAL A 401 -14.29 -25.08 -0.80
CA VAL A 401 -13.75 -25.86 -1.92
C VAL A 401 -13.52 -27.32 -1.53
N VAL A 402 -13.05 -27.53 -0.30
CA VAL A 402 -12.83 -28.86 0.26
C VAL A 402 -14.15 -29.59 0.43
N ASP A 403 -15.19 -28.93 0.95
CA ASP A 403 -16.52 -29.51 1.15
C ASP A 403 -17.09 -30.07 -0.16
N ASP A 404 -17.06 -29.30 -1.25
CA ASP A 404 -17.49 -29.76 -2.58
C ASP A 404 -16.76 -31.03 -3.04
N ALA A 405 -15.43 -31.08 -2.83
CA ALA A 405 -14.64 -32.24 -3.22
C ALA A 405 -14.91 -33.46 -2.33
N ILE A 406 -15.11 -33.26 -1.02
CA ILE A 406 -15.47 -34.32 -0.07
C ILE A 406 -16.84 -34.88 -0.40
N VAL A 407 -17.86 -34.04 -0.59
CA VAL A 407 -19.24 -34.46 -0.89
C VAL A 407 -19.28 -35.34 -2.13
N VAL A 408 -18.53 -34.99 -3.19
CA VAL A 408 -18.43 -35.83 -4.39
C VAL A 408 -17.80 -37.18 -4.06
N VAL A 409 -16.65 -37.21 -3.38
CA VAL A 409 -15.92 -38.46 -3.09
C VAL A 409 -16.70 -39.36 -2.13
N GLU A 410 -17.31 -38.79 -1.09
CA GLU A 410 -18.15 -39.49 -0.12
C GLU A 410 -19.39 -40.07 -0.79
N ALA A 411 -20.09 -39.30 -1.64
CA ALA A 411 -21.26 -39.81 -2.35
C ALA A 411 -20.92 -40.99 -3.26
N VAL A 412 -19.75 -40.96 -3.94
CA VAL A 412 -19.29 -42.11 -4.74
C VAL A 412 -18.96 -43.30 -3.84
N HIS A 413 -18.27 -43.08 -2.72
CA HIS A 413 -17.97 -44.15 -1.75
C HIS A 413 -19.22 -44.80 -1.17
N ALA A 414 -20.19 -44.00 -0.74
CA ALA A 414 -21.45 -44.51 -0.22
C ALA A 414 -22.17 -45.41 -1.24
N LYS A 415 -22.16 -45.05 -2.53
CA LYS A 415 -22.72 -45.91 -3.60
C LYS A 415 -21.90 -47.17 -3.84
N MET A 416 -20.57 -47.10 -3.74
CA MET A 416 -19.69 -48.27 -3.86
C MET A 416 -19.86 -49.25 -2.69
N GLU A 417 -20.03 -48.74 -1.47
CA GLU A 417 -20.18 -49.53 -0.25
C GLU A 417 -21.57 -50.17 -0.15
N HIS A 418 -22.64 -49.41 -0.35
CA HIS A 418 -24.01 -49.91 -0.18
C HIS A 418 -24.54 -50.72 -1.36
N GLU A 419 -24.16 -50.37 -2.59
CA GLU A 419 -24.70 -50.99 -3.80
C GLU A 419 -23.69 -51.87 -4.54
N HIS A 420 -22.46 -51.99 -4.03
CA HIS A 420 -21.37 -52.81 -4.60
C HIS A 420 -21.08 -52.51 -6.08
N LEU A 421 -21.27 -51.27 -6.50
CA LEU A 421 -21.08 -50.84 -7.88
C LEU A 421 -19.59 -50.63 -8.21
N ALA A 422 -19.23 -50.86 -9.48
CA ALA A 422 -17.91 -50.50 -9.99
C ALA A 422 -17.71 -48.97 -9.95
N PRO A 423 -16.49 -48.46 -9.70
CA PRO A 423 -16.21 -47.03 -9.48
C PRO A 423 -16.82 -46.09 -10.53
N LYS A 424 -16.72 -46.44 -11.82
CA LYS A 424 -17.27 -45.64 -12.92
C LYS A 424 -18.80 -45.54 -12.86
N VAL A 425 -19.48 -46.66 -12.56
CA VAL A 425 -20.95 -46.71 -12.49
C VAL A 425 -21.45 -46.02 -11.22
N ALA A 426 -20.78 -46.27 -10.10
CA ALA A 426 -21.04 -45.59 -8.83
C ALA A 426 -20.91 -44.07 -8.98
N THR A 427 -19.85 -43.60 -9.66
CA THR A 427 -19.63 -42.17 -9.93
C THR A 427 -20.76 -41.57 -10.76
N THR A 428 -21.17 -42.23 -11.85
CA THR A 428 -22.28 -41.74 -12.69
C THR A 428 -23.58 -41.64 -11.89
N LYS A 429 -23.89 -42.65 -11.07
CA LYS A 429 -25.11 -42.67 -10.26
C LYS A 429 -25.08 -41.60 -9.17
N ALA A 430 -23.98 -41.49 -8.42
CA ALA A 430 -23.79 -40.47 -7.40
C ALA A 430 -23.91 -39.06 -7.98
N MET A 431 -23.22 -38.78 -9.09
CA MET A 431 -23.28 -37.47 -9.74
C MET A 431 -24.68 -37.13 -10.24
N HIS A 432 -25.46 -38.10 -10.71
CA HIS A 432 -26.85 -37.84 -11.13
C HIS A 432 -27.73 -37.34 -9.97
N GLU A 433 -27.47 -37.82 -8.75
CA GLU A 433 -28.20 -37.42 -7.55
C GLU A 433 -27.74 -36.05 -7.02
N ILE A 434 -26.42 -35.78 -7.01
CA ILE A 434 -25.87 -34.60 -6.33
C ILE A 434 -25.57 -33.40 -7.24
N THR A 435 -25.53 -33.55 -8.57
CA THR A 435 -25.18 -32.44 -9.49
C THR A 435 -26.09 -31.22 -9.30
N GLY A 436 -27.40 -31.45 -9.16
CA GLY A 436 -28.35 -30.36 -8.91
C GLY A 436 -28.14 -29.67 -7.56
N ALA A 437 -27.75 -30.43 -6.54
CA ALA A 437 -27.43 -29.90 -5.21
C ALA A 437 -26.17 -29.05 -5.23
N ILE A 438 -25.09 -29.51 -5.88
CA ILE A 438 -23.82 -28.76 -6.01
C ILE A 438 -24.06 -27.42 -6.72
N ILE A 439 -24.80 -27.43 -7.83
CA ILE A 439 -25.14 -26.19 -8.57
C ILE A 439 -25.98 -25.25 -7.69
N SER A 440 -26.94 -25.79 -6.94
CA SER A 440 -27.79 -24.99 -6.04
C SER A 440 -26.99 -24.35 -4.91
N ILE A 441 -26.10 -25.12 -4.26
CA ILE A 441 -25.20 -24.61 -3.21
C ILE A 441 -24.32 -23.50 -3.77
N THR A 442 -23.71 -23.72 -4.93
CA THR A 442 -22.88 -22.73 -5.63
C THR A 442 -23.63 -21.42 -5.86
N LEU A 443 -24.85 -21.50 -6.40
CA LEU A 443 -25.69 -20.32 -6.68
C LEU A 443 -26.11 -19.61 -5.39
N VAL A 444 -26.49 -20.34 -4.35
CA VAL A 444 -26.86 -19.78 -3.05
C VAL A 444 -25.67 -19.07 -2.41
N MET A 445 -24.50 -19.71 -2.40
CA MET A 445 -23.28 -19.11 -1.85
C MET A 445 -22.84 -17.89 -2.66
N ALA A 446 -22.91 -17.95 -3.99
CA ALA A 446 -22.70 -16.78 -4.83
C ALA A 446 -23.70 -15.65 -4.52
N ALA A 447 -24.98 -15.98 -4.28
CA ALA A 447 -26.01 -14.99 -3.92
C ALA A 447 -25.78 -14.36 -2.54
N VAL A 448 -25.07 -15.03 -1.63
CA VAL A 448 -24.66 -14.46 -0.33
C VAL A 448 -23.50 -13.47 -0.48
N PHE A 449 -22.47 -13.82 -1.25
CA PHE A 449 -21.25 -12.99 -1.35
C PHE A 449 -21.34 -11.89 -2.42
N LEU A 450 -22.00 -12.14 -3.55
CA LEU A 450 -22.02 -11.19 -4.67
C LEU A 450 -22.64 -9.82 -4.31
N PRO A 451 -23.75 -9.72 -3.53
CA PRO A 451 -24.31 -8.44 -3.09
C PRO A 451 -23.33 -7.59 -2.28
N VAL A 452 -22.50 -8.23 -1.46
CA VAL A 452 -21.47 -7.56 -0.64
C VAL A 452 -20.45 -6.84 -1.53
N GLY A 453 -20.19 -7.37 -2.73
CA GLY A 453 -19.30 -6.74 -3.71
C GLY A 453 -19.86 -5.46 -4.37
N PHE A 454 -21.16 -5.21 -4.24
CA PHE A 454 -21.83 -4.01 -4.78
C PHE A 454 -22.00 -2.88 -3.76
N MET A 455 -21.49 -3.07 -2.53
CA MET A 455 -21.44 -1.99 -1.54
C MET A 455 -20.62 -0.81 -2.08
N THR A 456 -21.08 0.41 -1.79
CA THR A 456 -20.42 1.66 -2.24
C THR A 456 -19.56 2.27 -1.12
N GLY A 457 -18.71 3.23 -1.48
CA GLY A 457 -17.82 3.92 -0.54
C GLY A 457 -16.52 3.15 -0.23
N SER A 458 -15.72 3.66 0.70
CA SER A 458 -14.43 3.05 1.07
C SER A 458 -14.57 1.65 1.65
N THR A 459 -15.61 1.41 2.46
CA THR A 459 -15.99 0.08 2.96
C THR A 459 -16.39 -0.87 1.83
N GLY A 460 -17.05 -0.35 0.79
CA GLY A 460 -17.41 -1.10 -0.40
C GLY A 460 -16.21 -1.63 -1.18
N ILE A 461 -15.19 -0.80 -1.41
CA ILE A 461 -13.94 -1.25 -2.06
C ILE A 461 -13.28 -2.38 -1.27
N PHE A 462 -13.27 -2.24 0.05
CA PHE A 462 -12.68 -3.23 0.96
C PHE A 462 -13.38 -4.59 0.82
N TYR A 463 -14.70 -4.62 0.91
CA TYR A 463 -15.48 -5.84 0.79
C TYR A 463 -15.57 -6.38 -0.64
N ARG A 464 -15.42 -5.53 -1.66
CA ARG A 464 -15.48 -5.93 -3.07
C ARG A 464 -14.41 -6.96 -3.41
N GLN A 465 -13.16 -6.71 -3.06
CA GLN A 465 -12.10 -7.68 -3.37
C GLN A 465 -12.30 -9.01 -2.62
N PHE A 466 -12.71 -8.96 -1.35
CA PHE A 466 -13.05 -10.16 -0.59
C PHE A 466 -14.19 -10.96 -1.23
N ALA A 467 -15.32 -10.29 -1.51
CA ALA A 467 -16.54 -10.90 -2.02
C ALA A 467 -16.35 -11.54 -3.41
N PHE A 468 -15.72 -10.82 -4.34
CA PHE A 468 -15.48 -11.34 -5.68
C PHE A 468 -14.45 -12.47 -5.65
N THR A 469 -13.37 -12.37 -4.87
CA THR A 469 -12.40 -13.48 -4.73
C THR A 469 -13.07 -14.74 -4.17
N MET A 470 -13.91 -14.60 -3.14
CA MET A 470 -14.72 -15.71 -2.60
C MET A 470 -15.65 -16.31 -3.66
N ALA A 471 -16.45 -15.47 -4.33
CA ALA A 471 -17.41 -15.94 -5.33
C ALA A 471 -16.74 -16.66 -6.50
N ILE A 472 -15.60 -16.14 -6.97
CA ILE A 472 -14.80 -16.77 -8.03
C ILE A 472 -14.28 -18.14 -7.56
N ALA A 473 -13.70 -18.22 -6.35
CA ALA A 473 -13.18 -19.48 -5.82
C ALA A 473 -14.27 -20.55 -5.69
N ILE A 474 -15.47 -20.17 -5.25
CA ILE A 474 -16.65 -21.04 -5.16
C ILE A 474 -17.11 -21.51 -6.55
N VAL A 475 -17.17 -20.61 -7.53
CA VAL A 475 -17.56 -20.98 -8.91
C VAL A 475 -16.53 -21.94 -9.53
N ILE A 476 -15.24 -21.70 -9.33
CA ILE A 476 -14.19 -22.61 -9.83
C ILE A 476 -14.24 -23.95 -9.10
N SER A 477 -14.53 -23.95 -7.79
CA SER A 477 -14.77 -25.17 -7.02
C SER A 477 -15.89 -26.01 -7.61
N ALA A 478 -17.04 -25.40 -7.90
CA ALA A 478 -18.17 -26.07 -8.51
C ALA A 478 -17.82 -26.65 -9.88
N VAL A 479 -17.07 -25.90 -10.70
CA VAL A 479 -16.55 -26.42 -11.97
C VAL A 479 -15.66 -27.64 -11.73
N ASN A 480 -14.75 -27.60 -10.76
CA ASN A 480 -13.90 -28.74 -10.43
C ASN A 480 -14.71 -29.94 -9.89
N ALA A 481 -15.71 -29.70 -9.04
CA ALA A 481 -16.58 -30.72 -8.47
C ALA A 481 -17.47 -31.42 -9.51
N LEU A 482 -17.84 -30.72 -10.58
CA LEU A 482 -18.63 -31.28 -11.69
C LEU A 482 -17.79 -31.86 -12.81
N THR A 483 -16.49 -31.54 -12.86
CA THR A 483 -15.58 -31.99 -13.93
C THR A 483 -14.50 -32.93 -13.41
N LEU A 484 -13.54 -32.38 -12.65
CA LEU A 484 -12.32 -33.05 -12.20
C LEU A 484 -12.59 -34.10 -11.13
N SER A 485 -13.34 -33.78 -10.08
CA SER A 485 -13.57 -34.69 -8.96
C SER A 485 -14.24 -36.01 -9.39
N PRO A 486 -15.28 -36.01 -10.27
CA PRO A 486 -15.88 -37.26 -10.77
C PRO A 486 -14.95 -38.01 -11.73
N ALA A 487 -14.16 -37.31 -12.55
CA ALA A 487 -13.19 -37.95 -13.43
C ALA A 487 -12.08 -38.66 -12.63
N LEU A 488 -11.58 -38.02 -11.57
CA LEU A 488 -10.61 -38.61 -10.66
C LEU A 488 -11.22 -39.74 -9.82
N ALA A 489 -12.46 -39.59 -9.35
CA ALA A 489 -13.16 -40.65 -8.63
C ALA A 489 -13.29 -41.93 -9.48
N ALA A 490 -13.71 -41.80 -10.74
CA ALA A 490 -13.84 -42.94 -11.63
C ALA A 490 -12.49 -43.61 -12.00
N LEU A 491 -11.37 -42.87 -11.92
CA LEU A 491 -10.03 -43.37 -12.26
C LEU A 491 -9.24 -43.90 -11.05
N PHE A 492 -9.32 -43.22 -9.91
CA PHE A 492 -8.47 -43.50 -8.75
C PHE A 492 -9.13 -44.47 -7.76
N LEU A 493 -10.46 -44.44 -7.63
CA LEU A 493 -11.16 -45.34 -6.72
C LEU A 493 -11.05 -46.78 -7.21
N LYS A 494 -10.75 -47.68 -6.28
CA LYS A 494 -10.76 -49.13 -6.51
C LYS A 494 -11.94 -49.73 -5.77
N SER A 495 -12.61 -50.69 -6.41
CA SER A 495 -13.55 -51.55 -5.68
C SER A 495 -12.73 -52.48 -4.79
N ASN A 496 -12.70 -52.19 -3.50
CA ASN A 496 -12.10 -53.07 -2.50
C ASN A 496 -13.10 -54.12 -1.98
N HIS A 497 -14.31 -54.21 -2.56
CA HIS A 497 -15.41 -55.05 -2.05
C HIS A 497 -15.54 -56.40 -2.75
N THR A 498 -14.61 -56.77 -3.62
CA THR A 498 -14.52 -58.13 -4.20
C THR A 498 -13.46 -59.01 -3.56
N ALA A 499 -12.77 -58.55 -2.50
CA ALA A 499 -11.71 -59.34 -1.86
C ALA A 499 -11.64 -59.11 -0.35
N THR A 500 -12.63 -59.57 0.42
CA THR A 500 -12.42 -60.18 1.77
C THR A 500 -13.71 -60.74 2.35
N GLU A 501 -14.21 -61.82 1.78
CA GLU A 501 -14.69 -62.90 2.64
C GLU A 501 -13.48 -63.83 2.89
N ASN A 502 -13.18 -64.05 4.18
CA ASN A 502 -12.33 -65.13 4.71
C ASN A 502 -10.81 -65.06 4.47
N ILE A 503 -10.08 -64.28 5.30
CA ILE A 503 -8.80 -64.76 5.85
C ILE A 503 -8.67 -64.37 7.32
N ALA A 504 -8.69 -65.38 8.19
CA ALA A 504 -8.40 -65.31 9.62
C ALA A 504 -6.89 -65.07 9.85
N GLY A 505 -6.43 -63.83 9.63
CA GLY A 505 -5.09 -63.36 9.97
C GLY A 505 -5.13 -62.31 11.08
N LYS A 506 -4.10 -62.26 11.95
CA LYS A 506 -3.99 -61.27 13.04
C LYS A 506 -4.19 -59.86 12.47
N ARG A 507 -5.29 -59.19 12.87
CA ARG A 507 -5.60 -57.82 12.46
C ARG A 507 -4.41 -56.91 12.68
N SER A 508 -3.96 -56.23 11.63
CA SER A 508 -2.86 -55.26 11.69
C SER A 508 -3.25 -54.11 12.63
N PHE A 509 -2.26 -53.42 13.23
CA PHE A 509 -2.51 -52.27 14.11
C PHE A 509 -3.44 -51.22 13.47
N LYS A 510 -3.30 -51.02 12.14
CA LYS A 510 -4.16 -50.16 11.33
C LYS A 510 -5.62 -50.62 11.30
N GLU A 511 -5.86 -51.90 11.05
CA GLU A 511 -7.21 -52.48 10.98
C GLU A 511 -7.94 -52.44 12.34
N LYS A 512 -7.19 -52.58 13.44
CA LYS A 512 -7.75 -52.43 14.80
C LYS A 512 -8.13 -50.99 15.10
N PHE A 513 -7.30 -50.02 14.70
CA PHE A 513 -7.59 -48.60 14.86
C PHE A 513 -8.82 -48.18 14.04
N TYR A 514 -8.88 -48.57 12.76
CA TYR A 514 -10.02 -48.30 11.88
C TYR A 514 -11.31 -48.94 12.37
N ALA A 515 -11.28 -50.20 12.79
CA ALA A 515 -12.46 -50.86 13.37
C ALA A 515 -12.94 -50.17 14.66
N GLY A 516 -12.01 -49.70 15.51
CA GLY A 516 -12.32 -48.94 16.71
C GLY A 516 -12.95 -47.58 16.41
N PHE A 517 -12.36 -46.83 15.46
CA PHE A 517 -12.90 -45.55 15.01
C PHE A 517 -14.30 -45.71 14.40
N ASN A 518 -14.49 -46.66 13.48
CA ASN A 518 -15.77 -46.90 12.82
C ASN A 518 -16.86 -47.34 13.82
N SER A 519 -16.52 -48.20 14.79
CA SER A 519 -17.46 -48.62 15.83
C SER A 519 -17.86 -47.46 16.77
N SER A 520 -16.90 -46.62 17.15
CA SER A 520 -17.16 -45.41 17.94
C SER A 520 -18.00 -44.40 17.17
N PHE A 521 -17.67 -44.17 15.89
CA PHE A 521 -18.40 -43.28 15.01
C PHE A 521 -19.84 -43.76 14.83
N ASN A 522 -20.07 -45.05 14.54
CA ASN A 522 -21.42 -45.62 14.45
C ASN A 522 -22.21 -45.48 15.75
N THR A 523 -21.57 -45.66 16.90
CA THR A 523 -22.21 -45.46 18.21
C THR A 523 -22.62 -44.00 18.40
N LEU A 524 -21.76 -43.05 18.01
CA LEU A 524 -22.05 -41.61 18.06
C LEU A 524 -23.19 -41.25 17.11
N THR A 525 -23.17 -41.76 15.87
CA THR A 525 -24.22 -41.57 14.86
C THR A 525 -25.56 -42.09 15.36
N ASN A 526 -25.61 -43.27 15.97
CA ASN A 526 -26.83 -43.81 16.54
C ASN A 526 -27.37 -42.97 17.71
N ARG A 527 -26.50 -42.43 18.56
CA ARG A 527 -26.89 -41.48 19.63
C ARG A 527 -27.42 -40.17 19.05
N TYR A 528 -26.75 -39.64 18.03
CA TYR A 528 -27.18 -38.44 17.31
C TYR A 528 -28.56 -38.63 16.68
N ILE A 529 -28.79 -39.74 15.96
CA ILE A 529 -30.10 -40.08 15.37
C ILE A 529 -31.17 -40.20 16.47
N GLY A 530 -30.86 -40.83 17.61
CA GLY A 530 -31.76 -40.92 18.76
C GLY A 530 -32.15 -39.55 19.31
N GLY A 531 -31.18 -38.65 19.49
CA GLY A 531 -31.39 -37.27 19.92
C GLY A 531 -32.23 -36.46 18.93
N THR A 532 -31.93 -36.57 17.63
CA THR A 532 -32.70 -35.89 16.58
C THR A 532 -34.14 -36.40 16.52
N ARG A 533 -34.36 -37.72 16.66
CA ARG A 533 -35.72 -38.30 16.72
C ARG A 533 -36.49 -37.80 17.96
N PHE A 534 -35.82 -37.66 19.10
CA PHE A 534 -36.41 -37.08 20.30
C PHE A 534 -36.86 -35.63 20.08
N LEU A 535 -36.00 -34.81 19.47
CA LEU A 535 -36.30 -33.41 19.14
C LEU A 535 -37.44 -33.28 18.12
N ILE A 536 -37.45 -34.09 17.06
CA ILE A 536 -38.53 -34.13 16.06
C ILE A 536 -39.89 -34.46 16.72
N ASN A 537 -39.91 -35.40 17.66
CA ASN A 537 -41.12 -35.77 18.38
C ASN A 537 -41.57 -34.68 19.39
N HIS A 538 -40.62 -33.89 19.91
CA HIS A 538 -40.89 -32.78 20.85
C HIS A 538 -40.69 -31.42 20.18
N LYS A 539 -41.48 -31.14 19.14
CA LYS A 539 -41.36 -29.92 18.30
C LYS A 539 -41.33 -28.62 19.11
N TRP A 540 -42.07 -28.54 20.21
CA TRP A 540 -42.10 -27.36 21.08
C TRP A 540 -40.73 -27.07 21.70
N LEU A 541 -39.98 -28.11 22.08
CA LEU A 541 -38.65 -28.01 22.66
C LEU A 541 -37.62 -27.59 21.60
N SER A 542 -37.73 -28.13 20.38
CA SER A 542 -36.90 -27.70 19.25
C SER A 542 -37.15 -26.25 18.85
N MET A 543 -38.42 -25.84 18.79
CA MET A 543 -38.79 -24.46 18.48
C MET A 543 -38.38 -23.48 19.59
N GLY A 544 -38.53 -23.88 20.86
CA GLY A 544 -38.07 -23.11 22.01
C GLY A 544 -36.55 -22.95 22.03
N ALA A 545 -35.81 -24.02 21.74
CA ALA A 545 -34.35 -23.98 21.61
C ALA A 545 -33.92 -23.08 20.43
N LEU A 546 -34.58 -23.18 19.28
CA LEU A 546 -34.33 -22.29 18.14
C LEU A 546 -34.59 -20.83 18.51
N ALA A 547 -35.72 -20.53 19.15
CA ALA A 547 -36.04 -19.18 19.60
C ALA A 547 -34.99 -18.65 20.58
N LEU A 548 -34.53 -19.49 21.51
CA LEU A 548 -33.46 -19.13 22.45
C LEU A 548 -32.14 -18.83 21.73
N VAL A 549 -31.73 -19.66 20.77
CA VAL A 549 -30.52 -19.44 19.96
C VAL A 549 -30.64 -18.16 19.14
N VAL A 550 -31.81 -17.91 18.53
CA VAL A 550 -32.07 -16.68 17.77
C VAL A 550 -32.00 -15.46 18.68
N VAL A 551 -32.67 -15.48 19.84
CA VAL A 551 -32.64 -14.36 20.81
C VAL A 551 -31.22 -14.14 21.33
N ALA A 552 -30.49 -15.20 21.68
CA ALA A 552 -29.09 -15.11 22.08
C ALA A 552 -28.22 -14.54 20.97
N THR A 553 -28.42 -14.95 19.72
CA THR A 553 -27.67 -14.44 18.57
C THR A 553 -27.96 -12.96 18.34
N VAL A 554 -29.23 -12.54 18.36
CA VAL A 554 -29.62 -11.12 18.23
C VAL A 554 -29.03 -10.29 19.38
N PHE A 555 -29.08 -10.80 20.60
CA PHE A 555 -28.48 -10.16 21.76
C PHE A 555 -26.96 -10.02 21.63
N LEU A 556 -26.25 -11.09 21.23
CA LEU A 556 -24.80 -11.06 21.04
C LEU A 556 -24.39 -10.12 19.89
N VAL A 557 -25.06 -10.19 18.74
CA VAL A 557 -24.76 -9.32 17.58
C VAL A 557 -25.03 -7.86 17.90
N SER A 558 -26.11 -7.55 18.62
CA SER A 558 -26.45 -6.17 19.01
C SER A 558 -25.55 -5.60 20.11
N THR A 559 -24.95 -6.44 20.95
CA THR A 559 -24.02 -6.02 22.02
C THR A 559 -22.55 -6.03 21.61
N THR A 560 -22.20 -6.74 20.53
CA THR A 560 -20.83 -6.80 20.01
C THR A 560 -20.44 -5.46 19.40
N LYS A 561 -19.35 -4.87 19.88
CA LYS A 561 -18.83 -3.60 19.35
C LYS A 561 -18.35 -3.78 17.91
N SER A 562 -18.81 -2.93 17.01
CA SER A 562 -18.35 -2.89 15.62
C SER A 562 -16.99 -2.20 15.51
N GLY A 563 -16.08 -2.78 14.72
CA GLY A 563 -14.84 -2.16 14.26
C GLY A 563 -14.66 -2.43 12.77
N PHE A 564 -13.79 -1.68 12.10
CA PHE A 564 -13.54 -1.86 10.66
C PHE A 564 -12.36 -2.79 10.40
N ILE A 565 -11.15 -2.36 10.76
CA ILE A 565 -9.92 -3.15 10.65
C ILE A 565 -9.27 -3.15 12.04
N PRO A 566 -8.84 -4.31 12.56
CA PRO A 566 -8.10 -4.35 13.82
C PRO A 566 -6.77 -3.62 13.68
N THR A 567 -6.31 -2.99 14.76
CA THR A 567 -4.98 -2.39 14.81
C THR A 567 -3.95 -3.50 15.01
N GLU A 568 -3.10 -3.69 14.01
CA GLU A 568 -2.00 -4.66 14.03
C GLU A 568 -0.66 -3.96 14.34
N ASP A 569 0.26 -4.68 14.97
CA ASP A 569 1.64 -4.20 15.14
C ASP A 569 2.37 -4.30 13.79
N GLN A 570 2.68 -3.14 13.21
CA GLN A 570 3.41 -3.04 11.95
C GLN A 570 4.92 -2.82 12.16
N GLY A 571 5.42 -2.96 13.39
CA GLY A 571 6.81 -2.66 13.76
C GLY A 571 7.17 -1.17 13.66
N PHE A 572 6.16 -0.31 13.64
CA PHE A 572 6.30 1.14 13.50
C PHE A 572 5.27 1.87 14.35
N VAL A 573 5.72 2.88 15.10
CA VAL A 573 4.85 3.76 15.90
C VAL A 573 5.18 5.19 15.56
N ALA A 574 4.17 5.95 15.12
CA ALA A 574 4.25 7.39 14.95
C ALA A 574 3.74 8.08 16.23
N ILE A 575 4.55 8.97 16.79
CA ILE A 575 4.20 9.76 17.97
C ILE A 575 4.14 11.22 17.55
N SER A 576 2.96 11.84 17.68
CA SER A 576 2.80 13.27 17.47
C SER A 576 3.05 14.01 18.78
N VAL A 577 3.87 15.06 18.74
CA VAL A 577 4.18 15.91 19.89
C VAL A 577 3.69 17.31 19.59
N SER A 578 2.78 17.81 20.43
CA SER A 578 2.27 19.18 20.33
C SER A 578 2.77 19.99 21.53
N THR A 579 3.43 21.11 21.25
CA THR A 579 3.85 22.10 22.24
C THR A 579 2.86 23.28 22.25
N PRO A 580 2.80 24.07 23.34
CA PRO A 580 1.95 25.27 23.37
C PRO A 580 2.29 26.24 22.22
N SER A 581 1.27 26.92 21.71
CA SER A 581 1.43 27.92 20.65
C SER A 581 2.47 28.98 21.03
N GLY A 582 3.36 29.32 20.09
CA GLY A 582 4.47 30.26 20.32
C GLY A 582 5.76 29.62 20.82
N THR A 583 5.79 28.30 21.07
CA THR A 583 7.03 27.58 21.36
C THR A 583 7.98 27.64 20.17
N SER A 584 9.24 28.01 20.40
CA SER A 584 10.25 28.07 19.35
C SER A 584 10.66 26.68 18.88
N LEU A 585 11.18 26.57 17.64
CA LEU A 585 11.71 25.32 17.10
C LEU A 585 12.70 24.66 18.06
N ASN A 586 13.65 25.41 18.61
CA ASN A 586 14.63 24.92 19.59
C ASN A 586 13.94 24.37 20.87
N GLY A 587 12.87 25.01 21.34
CA GLY A 587 12.06 24.50 22.45
C GLY A 587 11.46 23.14 22.14
N THR A 588 10.82 23.00 20.97
CA THR A 588 10.24 21.72 20.51
C THR A 588 11.31 20.66 20.27
N THR A 589 12.45 21.01 19.66
CA THR A 589 13.58 20.10 19.43
C THR A 589 14.15 19.56 20.75
N LYS A 590 14.23 20.37 21.82
CA LYS A 590 14.67 19.90 23.15
C LYS A 590 13.73 18.84 23.72
N VAL A 591 12.42 19.04 23.62
CA VAL A 591 11.41 18.06 24.08
C VAL A 591 11.51 16.78 23.27
N LEU A 592 11.60 16.89 21.94
CA LEU A 592 11.74 15.74 21.06
C LEU A 592 13.05 14.97 21.31
N LYS A 593 14.15 15.66 21.61
CA LYS A 593 15.41 15.01 21.98
C LYS A 593 15.29 14.21 23.29
N GLN A 594 14.62 14.75 24.29
CA GLN A 594 14.35 14.00 25.53
C GLN A 594 13.48 12.76 25.29
N ALA A 595 12.47 12.88 24.42
CA ALA A 595 11.64 11.75 24.01
C ALA A 595 12.47 10.71 23.24
N GLU A 596 13.30 11.15 22.30
CA GLU A 596 14.20 10.31 21.52
C GLU A 596 15.16 9.53 22.42
N ASP A 597 15.84 10.18 23.36
CA ASP A 597 16.78 9.53 24.27
C ASP A 597 16.10 8.43 25.12
N LYS A 598 14.87 8.70 25.60
CA LYS A 598 14.09 7.70 26.35
C LYS A 598 13.64 6.54 25.47
N LEU A 599 13.16 6.82 24.26
CA LEU A 599 12.68 5.78 23.34
C LEU A 599 13.83 4.90 22.83
N ARG A 600 15.00 5.48 22.57
CA ARG A 600 16.20 4.75 22.16
C ARG A 600 16.73 3.80 23.24
N ALA A 601 16.48 4.10 24.52
CA ALA A 601 16.89 3.25 25.62
C ALA A 601 16.01 1.98 25.77
N LEU A 602 14.86 1.91 25.09
CA LEU A 602 13.98 0.75 25.17
C LEU A 602 14.54 -0.40 24.32
N PRO A 603 14.57 -1.64 24.83
CA PRO A 603 15.09 -2.80 24.10
C PRO A 603 14.26 -3.17 22.87
N ALA A 604 12.98 -2.76 22.83
CA ALA A 604 12.08 -2.97 21.69
C ALA A 604 12.36 -2.01 20.52
N THR A 605 13.19 -0.98 20.70
CA THR A 605 13.39 0.08 19.72
C THR A 605 14.62 -0.19 18.83
N ARG A 606 14.40 -0.30 17.51
CA ARG A 606 15.50 -0.43 16.53
C ARG A 606 16.01 0.92 16.03
N PHE A 607 15.09 1.81 15.66
CA PHE A 607 15.37 3.16 15.15
C PHE A 607 14.39 4.15 15.77
N VAL A 608 14.87 5.36 16.06
CA VAL A 608 14.05 6.52 16.42
C VAL A 608 14.38 7.65 15.46
N THR A 609 13.34 8.16 14.81
CA THR A 609 13.43 9.35 13.95
C THR A 609 12.63 10.45 14.61
N ALA A 610 13.28 11.56 14.93
CA ALA A 610 12.63 12.73 15.51
C ALA A 610 12.65 13.87 14.49
N ILE A 611 11.47 14.38 14.13
CA ILE A 611 11.31 15.52 13.24
C ILE A 611 10.63 16.63 14.03
N SER A 612 11.32 17.75 14.18
CA SER A 612 10.81 18.99 14.78
C SER A 612 10.55 19.99 13.67
N GLY A 613 9.52 20.81 13.81
CA GLY A 613 9.10 21.79 12.79
C GLY A 613 7.66 21.63 12.43
#